data_AF-A0A1G6VTI0-F1
#
_entry.id   AF-A0A1G6VTI0-F1
#
_cell.length_a   1.000
_cell.length_b   1.000
_cell.length_c   1.000
_cell.angle_alpha   90.00
_cell.angle_beta   90.00
_cell.angle_gamma   90.00
#
_symmetry.space_group_name_H-M   'P 1'
#
loop_
_entity.id
_entity.type
_entity.pdbx_description
1 polymer ?
#
loop_
_entity_poly.entity_id
_entity_poly.type
_entity_poly.pdbx_seq_one_letter_code
_entity_poly.pdbx_strand_id
1 'polypeptide(L)'
;MGDAIRELSVIIERESADEYRALLLRDAFAAGCFLHLQGETLAGKKLCAAVLKALGGSEDRGTLFSDILGSLTGNESRYATSIRAHHEFNELFDQHRD
;
A
#
# COMPACT_ATOMS: atom_id res chain seq x y z
N MET A 1 12.05 -7.61 -8.16
CA MET A 1 11.03 -7.52 -7.08
C MET A 1 10.94 -6.12 -6.44
N GLY A 2 11.38 -5.05 -7.13
CA GLY A 2 11.18 -3.65 -6.69
C GLY A 2 10.24 -2.84 -7.59
N ASP A 3 9.71 -3.46 -8.64
CA ASP A 3 8.89 -2.78 -9.64
C ASP A 3 7.42 -2.65 -9.22
N ALA A 4 6.84 -3.67 -8.56
CA ALA A 4 5.41 -3.70 -8.26
C ALA A 4 4.91 -2.52 -7.39
N ILE A 5 5.67 -2.14 -6.36
CA ILE A 5 5.26 -1.01 -5.50
C ILE A 5 5.48 0.35 -6.16
N ARG A 6 6.49 0.45 -7.03
CA ARG A 6 6.71 1.67 -7.83
C ARG A 6 5.59 1.82 -8.85
N GLU A 7 5.19 0.72 -9.47
CA GLU A 7 4.05 0.66 -10.38
C GLU A 7 2.75 1.02 -9.66
N LEU A 8 2.54 0.53 -8.44
CA LEU A 8 1.40 0.95 -7.60
C LEU A 8 1.42 2.46 -7.34
N SER A 9 2.56 3.07 -7.01
CA SER A 9 2.66 4.52 -6.84
C SER A 9 2.28 5.29 -8.12
N VAL A 10 2.72 4.83 -9.29
CA VAL A 10 2.36 5.42 -10.59
C VAL A 10 0.87 5.27 -10.87
N ILE A 11 0.28 4.12 -10.56
CA ILE A 11 -1.16 3.87 -10.71
C ILE A 11 -1.94 4.81 -9.79
N ILE A 12 -1.52 4.99 -8.53
CA ILE A 12 -2.18 5.93 -7.61
C ILE A 12 -2.16 7.34 -8.19
N GLU A 13 -1.01 7.80 -8.72
CA GLU A 13 -0.92 9.14 -9.32
C GLU A 13 -1.82 9.29 -10.55
N ARG A 14 -1.84 8.28 -11.43
CA ARG A 14 -2.60 8.33 -12.68
C ARG A 14 -4.12 8.23 -12.49
N GLU A 15 -4.55 7.39 -11.55
CA GLU A 15 -5.97 7.05 -11.37
C GLU A 15 -6.66 7.91 -10.29
N SER A 16 -5.89 8.71 -9.55
CA SER A 16 -6.46 9.67 -8.60
C SER A 16 -6.93 10.91 -9.33
N ALA A 17 -8.14 11.37 -9.01
CA ALA A 17 -8.73 12.57 -9.58
C ALA A 17 -7.96 13.85 -9.20
N ASP A 18 -7.31 13.83 -8.04
CA ASP A 18 -6.56 14.94 -7.45
C ASP A 18 -5.50 14.41 -6.47
N GLU A 19 -4.61 15.31 -6.03
CA GLU A 19 -3.51 15.00 -5.12
C GLU A 19 -4.00 14.55 -3.73
N TYR A 20 -5.12 15.09 -3.25
CA TYR A 20 -5.68 14.72 -1.95
C TYR A 20 -6.16 13.26 -1.96
N ARG A 21 -6.85 12.83 -3.02
CA ARG A 21 -7.25 11.44 -3.21
C ARG A 21 -6.04 10.52 -3.36
N ALA A 22 -5.00 10.93 -4.08
CA ALA A 22 -3.77 10.15 -4.20
C ALA A 22 -3.13 9.91 -2.84
N LEU A 23 -3.04 10.96 -2.02
CA LEU A 23 -2.46 10.92 -0.69
C LEU A 23 -3.27 10.04 0.27
N LEU A 24 -4.61 10.16 0.26
CA LEU A 24 -5.50 9.30 1.04
C LEU A 24 -5.30 7.81 0.71
N LEU A 25 -5.15 7.46 -0.58
CA LEU A 25 -4.92 6.08 -1.00
C LEU A 25 -3.54 5.57 -0.58
N ARG A 26 -2.51 6.42 -0.60
CA ARG A 26 -1.16 6.11 -0.08
C ARG A 26 -1.19 5.83 1.41
N ASP A 27 -1.83 6.70 2.18
CA ASP A 27 -1.97 6.54 3.63
C ASP A 27 -2.74 5.28 4.00
N ALA A 28 -3.88 5.03 3.34
CA ALA A 28 -4.67 3.83 3.57
C ALA A 28 -3.87 2.56 3.24
N PHE A 29 -3.06 2.58 2.18
CA PHE A 29 -2.19 1.46 1.83
C PHE A 29 -1.07 1.27 2.87
N ALA A 30 -0.42 2.35 3.30
CA ALA A 30 0.60 2.32 4.34
C ALA A 30 0.05 1.83 5.68
N ALA A 31 -1.16 2.28 6.07
CA ALA A 31 -1.88 1.79 7.23
C ALA A 31 -2.18 0.28 7.13
N GLY A 32 -2.58 -0.20 5.95
CA GLY A 32 -2.78 -1.63 5.70
C GLY A 32 -1.50 -2.44 5.90
N CYS A 33 -0.36 -1.93 5.40
CA CYS A 33 0.95 -2.53 5.64
C CYS A 33 1.30 -2.52 7.13
N PHE A 34 0.99 -1.44 7.86
CA PHE A 34 1.30 -1.30 9.27
C PHE A 34 0.50 -2.30 10.11
N LEU A 35 -0.82 -2.39 9.87
CA LEU A 35 -1.68 -3.39 10.52
C LEU A 35 -1.16 -4.81 10.27
N HIS A 36 -0.75 -5.11 9.03
CA HIS A 36 -0.19 -6.41 8.71
C HIS A 36 1.09 -6.71 9.51
N LEU A 37 1.99 -5.73 9.60
CA LEU A 37 3.24 -5.83 10.36
C LEU A 37 2.98 -6.06 11.86
N GLN A 38 1.96 -5.42 12.44
CA GLN A 38 1.56 -5.58 13.85
C GLN A 38 0.88 -6.93 14.15
N GLY A 39 0.76 -7.82 13.17
CA GLY A 39 0.12 -9.14 13.32
C GLY A 39 -1.38 -9.15 12.99
N GLU A 40 -1.99 -7.99 12.72
CA GLU A 40 -3.37 -7.85 12.24
C GLU A 40 -3.48 -8.17 10.73
N THR A 41 -2.96 -9.34 10.36
CA THR A 41 -2.70 -9.74 8.97
C THR A 41 -3.94 -9.69 8.07
N LEU A 42 -5.11 -10.13 8.59
CA LEU A 42 -6.36 -10.10 7.83
C LEU A 42 -6.87 -8.68 7.62
N ALA A 43 -6.81 -7.83 8.65
CA ALA A 43 -7.24 -6.45 8.57
C ALA A 43 -6.34 -5.65 7.61
N GLY A 44 -5.02 -5.81 7.74
CA GLY A 44 -4.05 -5.21 6.84
C GLY A 44 -4.26 -5.60 5.37
N LYS A 45 -4.40 -6.91 5.09
CA LYS A 45 -4.70 -7.42 3.74
C LYS A 45 -6.00 -6.85 3.17
N LYS A 46 -7.07 -6.79 3.97
CA LYS A 46 -8.36 -6.24 3.53
C LYS A 46 -8.27 -4.76 3.20
N LEU A 47 -7.54 -3.98 4.01
CA LEU A 47 -7.37 -2.56 3.77
C LEU A 47 -6.55 -2.31 2.49
N CYS A 48 -5.43 -3.02 2.30
CA CYS A 48 -4.67 -2.98 1.05
C CYS A 48 -5.55 -3.36 -0.15
N ALA A 49 -6.31 -4.45 -0.07
CA ALA A 49 -7.20 -4.88 -1.15
C ALA A 49 -8.29 -3.85 -1.48
N ALA A 50 -8.82 -3.12 -0.47
CA ALA A 50 -9.78 -2.05 -0.68
C ALA A 50 -9.18 -0.88 -1.47
N VAL A 51 -7.93 -0.49 -1.17
CA VAL A 51 -7.20 0.53 -1.94
C VAL A 51 -7.02 0.09 -3.39
N LEU A 52 -6.57 -1.16 -3.60
CA LEU A 52 -6.37 -1.70 -4.95
C LEU A 52 -7.69 -1.77 -5.74
N LYS A 53 -8.80 -2.10 -5.09
CA LYS A 53 -10.14 -2.06 -5.69
C LYS A 53 -10.56 -0.65 -6.07
N ALA A 54 -10.27 0.35 -5.23
CA ALA A 54 -10.58 1.76 -5.49
C ALA A 54 -9.79 2.35 -6.67
N LEU A 55 -8.66 1.72 -7.05
CA LEU A 55 -7.84 2.04 -8.22
C LEU A 55 -8.31 1.35 -9.51
N GLY A 56 -9.52 0.78 -9.52
CA GLY A 56 -10.15 0.20 -10.72
C GLY A 56 -9.84 -1.27 -10.95
N GLY A 57 -9.79 -2.09 -9.89
CA GLY A 57 -9.51 -3.52 -10.02
C GLY A 57 -10.51 -4.22 -10.95
N SER A 58 -10.02 -4.85 -12.03
CA SER A 58 -10.14 -6.32 -12.18
C SER A 58 -9.56 -6.92 -13.47
N GLU A 59 -9.46 -6.23 -14.61
CA GLU A 59 -9.19 -6.99 -15.86
C GLU A 59 -7.70 -7.06 -16.25
N ASP A 60 -6.95 -5.95 -16.26
CA ASP A 60 -5.53 -5.99 -16.67
C ASP A 60 -4.51 -5.95 -15.51
N ARG A 61 -4.95 -5.63 -14.28
CA ARG A 61 -4.06 -5.39 -13.12
C ARG A 61 -4.17 -6.46 -12.03
N GLY A 62 -4.96 -7.50 -12.26
CA GLY A 62 -5.23 -8.56 -11.30
C GLY A 62 -3.96 -9.26 -10.81
N THR A 63 -3.00 -9.52 -11.70
CA THR A 63 -1.72 -10.15 -11.37
C THR A 63 -0.87 -9.25 -10.47
N LEU A 64 -0.68 -7.97 -10.84
CA LEU A 64 0.08 -7.00 -10.05
C LEU A 64 -0.49 -6.87 -8.62
N PHE A 65 -1.81 -6.72 -8.50
CA PHE A 65 -2.46 -6.55 -7.21
C PHE A 65 -2.42 -7.82 -6.36
N SER A 66 -2.55 -8.99 -6.99
CA SER A 66 -2.38 -10.28 -6.30
C SER A 66 -0.94 -10.48 -5.83
N ASP A 67 0.04 -10.08 -6.64
CA ASP A 67 1.46 -10.17 -6.30
C ASP A 67 1.76 -9.28 -5.08
N ILE A 68 1.31 -8.03 -5.09
CA ILE A 68 1.48 -7.10 -3.96
C ILE A 68 0.89 -7.66 -2.67
N LEU A 69 -0.34 -8.20 -2.73
CA LEU A 69 -1.00 -8.78 -1.55
C LEU A 69 -0.33 -10.09 -1.10
N GLY A 70 0.15 -10.89 -2.04
CA GLY A 70 0.85 -12.16 -1.79
C GLY A 70 2.23 -11.96 -1.18
N SER A 71 2.90 -10.85 -1.49
CA SER A 71 4.23 -10.51 -0.99
C SER A 71 4.23 -9.52 0.18
N LEU A 72 3.07 -9.27 0.83
CA LEU A 72 3.01 -8.39 2.01
C LEU A 72 3.95 -8.83 3.12
N THR A 73 3.95 -10.13 3.46
CA THR A 73 4.81 -10.68 4.52
C THR A 73 6.29 -10.43 4.22
N GLY A 74 6.95 -9.69 5.10
CA GLY A 74 8.37 -9.32 4.97
C GLY A 74 8.64 -8.12 4.07
N ASN A 75 7.63 -7.50 3.47
CA ASN A 75 7.76 -6.27 2.69
C ASN A 75 6.97 -5.08 3.28
N GLU A 76 6.30 -5.24 4.42
CA GLU A 76 5.37 -4.25 4.98
C GLU A 76 6.00 -2.87 5.14
N SER A 77 7.12 -2.79 5.87
CA SER A 77 7.83 -1.51 6.10
C SER A 77 8.37 -0.92 4.81
N ARG A 78 8.87 -1.76 3.90
CA ARG A 78 9.37 -1.33 2.59
C ARG A 78 8.24 -0.75 1.74
N TYR A 79 7.07 -1.37 1.74
CA TYR A 79 5.93 -0.94 0.96
C TYR A 79 5.33 0.36 1.49
N ALA A 80 5.16 0.46 2.81
CA ALA A 80 4.67 1.68 3.43
C ALA A 80 5.59 2.89 3.18
N THR A 81 6.90 2.73 3.31
CA THR A 81 7.86 3.82 3.06
C THR A 81 7.99 4.16 1.57
N SER A 82 7.84 3.17 0.68
CA SER A 82 7.97 3.39 -0.77
C SER A 82 6.75 4.05 -1.42
N ILE A 83 5.56 3.94 -0.80
CA ILE A 83 4.32 4.51 -1.36
C ILE A 83 4.20 6.02 -1.14
N ARG A 84 5.13 6.64 -0.38
CA ARG A 84 5.16 8.08 -0.07
C ARG A 84 3.87 8.58 0.58
N ALA A 85 3.40 7.88 1.61
CA ALA A 85 2.36 8.35 2.51
C ALA A 85 2.81 9.59 3.32
N HIS A 86 1.90 10.19 4.09
CA HIS A 86 2.25 11.28 5.01
C HIS A 86 3.41 10.91 5.94
N HIS A 87 4.15 11.92 6.38
CA HIS A 87 5.30 11.77 7.26
C HIS A 87 4.96 11.00 8.56
N GLU A 88 3.76 11.22 9.09
CA GLU A 88 3.25 10.55 10.30
C GLU A 88 3.21 9.02 10.14
N PHE A 89 2.91 8.50 8.94
CA PHE A 89 3.01 7.07 8.68
C PHE A 89 4.45 6.59 8.65
N ASN A 90 5.37 7.35 8.07
CA ASN A 90 6.79 6.97 8.06
C ASN A 90 7.36 6.92 9.49
N GLU A 91 6.97 7.87 10.36
CA GLU A 91 7.35 7.88 11.77
C GLU A 91 6.81 6.67 12.54
N LEU A 92 5.58 6.23 12.26
CA LEU A 92 5.01 5.03 12.88
C LEU A 92 5.84 3.77 12.61
N PHE A 93 6.38 3.62 11.39
CA PHE A 93 7.25 2.49 11.04
C PHE A 93 8.65 2.60 11.64
N ASP A 94 9.20 3.81 11.76
CA ASP A 94 10.51 4.01 12.39
C ASP A 94 10.46 3.78 13.92
N GLN A 95 9.36 4.09 14.58
CA GLN A 95 9.17 3.84 16.02
C GLN A 95 9.00 2.34 16.37
N HIS A 96 8.69 1.49 15.38
CA HIS A 96 8.47 0.05 15.56
C HIS A 96 9.56 -0.81 14.89
N ARG A 97 10.70 -0.20 14.53
CA ARG A 97 11.95 -0.93 14.22
C ARG A 97 12.71 -1.14 15.52
N ASP A 98 12.61 -2.35 16.09
CA ASP A 98 13.59 -2.85 17.08
C ASP A 98 14.97 -3.04 16.44
#